data_AF-A0A5E4KVA3-F1
#
_entry.id   AF-A0A5E4KVA3-F1
#
_cell.length_a   1.000
_cell.length_b   1.000
_cell.length_c   1.000
_cell.angle_alpha   90.00
_cell.angle_beta   90.00
_cell.angle_gamma   90.00
#
_symmetry.space_group_name_H-M   'P 1'
#
loop_
_entity.id
_entity.type
_entity.pdbx_description
1 polymer ?
#
loop_
_entity_poly.entity_id
_entity_poly.type
_entity_poly.pdbx_seq_one_letter_code
_entity_poly.pdbx_strand_id
1 'polypeptide(L)'
;MKTVSLNSYAGRERQETENNAPKKHGVAPGKRNITIITNAAIKIAEELNASALITFSEELSDISTHIPVLVFNGRKLTMMNELTRDIEETNKTIYEKMEDRVRSSIEDISDASVIAFINNLLDTKGLVVGIVRMKDNESILVYDLSKNKTIKQFNECTQNAEAKVLRAVLNVALQIACQGREGKTFGSAFIIGDSDEVMRRSHQLVLNPFEGQSKDNCDIVNPRCWETVKSFAQIDGVFVITEKGQIRAAGRYLDISAKDVPVEKGLGGRHASAAAITRDTETVAVTVSESGGIIRVFKDGLEMVKIEPDIMLVQQ
;
A
#
# COMPACT_ATOMS: atom_id res chain seq x y z
N MET A 1 -9.51 44.42 4.36
CA MET A 1 -8.65 44.20 3.18
C MET A 1 -7.56 45.27 3.20
N LYS A 2 -6.31 44.91 3.50
CA LYS A 2 -5.15 45.80 3.28
C LYS A 2 -3.86 44.96 3.30
N THR A 3 -3.32 44.82 2.11
CA THR A 3 -2.00 44.32 1.74
C THR A 3 -0.91 45.06 2.51
N VAL A 4 0.11 44.34 2.98
CA VAL A 4 1.36 44.96 3.44
C VAL A 4 2.46 44.59 2.45
N SER A 5 2.88 45.60 1.68
CA SER A 5 4.02 45.56 0.78
C SER A 5 5.33 45.74 1.55
N LEU A 6 6.37 45.00 1.16
CA LEU A 6 7.74 45.19 1.62
C LEU A 6 8.40 46.27 0.75
N ASN A 7 8.81 47.38 1.37
CA ASN A 7 9.67 48.38 0.74
C ASN A 7 11.08 48.30 1.34
N SER A 8 12.07 48.20 0.46
CA SER A 8 13.49 48.44 0.70
C SER A 8 13.75 49.93 0.97
N TYR A 9 14.75 50.27 1.80
CA TYR A 9 15.90 51.14 1.47
C TYR A 9 16.71 51.56 2.73
N ALA A 10 18.03 51.62 2.52
CA ALA A 10 19.15 52.24 3.24
C ALA A 10 18.94 53.15 4.49
N GLY A 11 19.84 52.93 5.49
CA GLY A 11 20.66 54.00 6.10
C GLY A 11 20.22 54.67 7.43
N ARG A 12 21.03 54.43 8.48
CA ARG A 12 21.28 55.23 9.72
C ARG A 12 20.14 55.42 10.75
N GLU A 13 20.29 54.78 11.93
CA GLU A 13 20.68 55.35 13.24
C GLU A 13 20.44 54.30 14.34
N ARG A 14 21.42 54.10 15.24
CA ARG A 14 21.29 53.20 16.39
C ARG A 14 20.42 53.88 17.44
N GLN A 15 19.13 53.52 17.49
CA GLN A 15 18.33 53.63 18.70
C GLN A 15 18.35 52.29 19.41
N GLU A 16 18.83 52.29 20.65
CA GLU A 16 18.69 51.17 21.59
C GLU A 16 17.20 50.96 21.86
N THR A 17 16.56 50.09 21.08
CA THR A 17 15.26 49.55 21.44
C THR A 17 15.45 48.55 22.57
N GLU A 18 15.02 48.93 23.77
CA GLU A 18 14.86 48.04 24.91
C GLU A 18 14.15 46.75 24.47
N ASN A 19 14.88 45.63 24.57
CA ASN A 19 14.39 44.30 24.29
C ASN A 19 13.35 43.91 25.36
N ASN A 20 12.09 44.30 25.15
CA ASN A 20 10.94 43.78 25.88
C ASN A 20 10.58 42.36 25.40
N ALA A 21 11.56 41.45 25.37
CA ALA A 21 11.29 40.03 25.24
C ALA A 21 10.71 39.53 26.57
N PRO A 22 9.54 38.87 26.60
CA PRO A 22 8.97 38.35 27.83
C PRO A 22 9.98 37.41 28.50
N LYS A 23 10.32 37.69 29.77
CA LYS A 23 11.22 36.86 30.57
C LYS A 23 10.71 35.43 30.55
N LYS A 24 11.45 34.53 29.88
CA LYS A 24 11.21 33.08 29.89
C LYS A 24 11.21 32.61 31.33
N HIS A 25 10.03 32.37 31.89
CA HIS A 25 9.90 31.63 33.13
C HIS A 25 10.45 30.23 32.86
N GLY A 26 11.33 29.75 33.72
CA GLY A 26 12.00 28.45 33.60
C GLY A 26 11.04 27.28 33.78
N VAL A 27 10.12 27.10 32.84
CA VAL A 27 9.27 25.92 32.74
C VAL A 27 10.15 24.81 32.17
N ALA A 28 10.28 23.72 32.91
CA ALA A 28 10.94 22.52 32.41
C ALA A 28 10.27 22.11 31.08
N PRO A 29 11.05 21.72 30.04
CA PRO A 29 10.46 21.34 28.76
C PRO A 29 9.46 20.19 28.96
N GLY A 30 8.29 20.32 28.32
CA GLY A 30 7.26 19.28 28.36
C GLY A 30 7.77 17.94 27.80
N LYS A 31 7.20 16.84 28.26
CA LYS A 31 7.47 15.49 27.73
C LYS A 31 6.37 15.10 26.75
N ARG A 32 6.70 14.35 25.70
CA ARG A 32 5.68 13.75 24.83
C ARG A 32 4.85 12.75 25.61
N ASN A 33 3.54 12.77 25.38
CA ASN A 33 2.59 11.82 25.94
C ASN A 33 1.64 11.37 24.84
N ILE A 34 1.85 10.13 24.39
CA ILE A 34 1.10 9.53 23.28
C ILE A 34 -0.41 9.48 23.57
N THR A 35 -0.79 9.24 24.82
CA THR A 35 -2.19 9.14 25.24
C THR A 35 -2.96 10.42 24.89
N ILE A 36 -2.33 11.59 25.01
CA ILE A 36 -2.97 12.88 24.71
C ILE A 36 -3.26 12.99 23.20
N ILE A 37 -2.28 12.63 22.36
CA ILE A 37 -2.43 12.66 20.90
C ILE A 37 -3.46 11.62 20.44
N THR A 38 -3.39 10.40 20.98
CA THR A 38 -4.35 9.33 20.68
C THR A 38 -5.76 9.74 21.05
N ASN A 39 -6.00 10.29 22.24
CA ASN A 39 -7.33 10.75 22.65
C ASN A 39 -7.86 11.89 21.77
N ALA A 40 -6.99 12.82 21.35
CA ALA A 40 -7.37 13.86 20.41
C ALA A 40 -7.74 13.28 19.04
N ALA A 41 -6.99 12.31 18.54
CA ALA A 41 -7.26 11.64 17.27
C ALA A 41 -8.57 10.84 17.31
N ILE A 42 -8.84 10.12 18.40
CA ILE A 42 -10.13 9.44 18.62
C ILE A 42 -11.27 10.44 18.55
N LYS A 43 -11.19 11.55 19.30
CA LYS A 43 -12.23 12.56 19.30
C LYS A 43 -12.49 13.13 17.90
N ILE A 44 -11.42 13.42 17.14
CA ILE A 44 -11.52 13.86 15.74
C ILE A 44 -12.19 12.79 14.87
N ALA A 45 -11.81 11.53 15.02
CA ALA A 45 -12.38 10.42 14.26
C ALA A 45 -13.87 10.24 14.54
N GLU A 46 -14.29 10.36 15.79
CA GLU A 46 -15.69 10.26 16.20
C GLU A 46 -16.52 11.45 15.71
N GLU A 47 -16.01 12.69 15.85
CA GLU A 47 -16.71 13.89 15.37
C GLU A 47 -16.84 13.92 13.84
N LEU A 48 -15.87 13.36 13.12
CA LEU A 48 -15.90 13.27 11.66
C LEU A 48 -16.60 12.00 11.14
N ASN A 49 -17.05 11.10 12.03
CA ASN A 49 -17.58 9.79 11.68
C ASN A 49 -16.65 9.04 10.70
N ALA A 50 -15.37 8.98 11.06
CA ALA A 50 -14.33 8.38 10.24
C ALA A 50 -14.58 6.88 10.05
N SER A 51 -14.22 6.36 8.89
CA SER A 51 -14.31 4.94 8.56
C SER A 51 -13.36 4.09 9.39
N ALA A 52 -12.20 4.64 9.78
CA ALA A 52 -11.26 4.02 10.70
C ALA A 52 -10.27 5.02 11.29
N LEU A 53 -9.66 4.63 12.40
CA LEU A 53 -8.43 5.20 12.96
C LEU A 53 -7.26 4.29 12.55
N ILE A 54 -6.28 4.82 11.80
CA ILE A 54 -5.04 4.09 11.44
C ILE A 54 -3.90 4.57 12.32
N THR A 55 -3.09 3.63 12.82
CA THR A 55 -1.90 3.93 13.63
C THR A 55 -0.76 2.95 13.32
N PHE A 56 0.48 3.41 13.50
CA PHE A 56 1.70 2.63 13.33
C PHE A 56 2.41 2.47 14.67
N SER A 57 2.09 1.42 15.44
CA SER A 57 2.76 1.15 16.72
C SER A 57 2.49 -0.27 17.23
N GLU A 58 3.51 -0.91 17.80
CA GLU A 58 3.36 -2.18 18.52
C GLU A 58 2.83 -1.98 19.96
N GLU A 59 2.92 -0.76 20.50
CA GLU A 59 2.47 -0.40 21.85
C GLU A 59 1.23 0.48 21.76
N LEU A 60 0.05 -0.14 21.83
CA LEU A 60 -1.19 0.61 22.03
C LEU A 60 -1.60 0.54 23.50
N SER A 61 -1.88 1.69 24.07
CA SER A 61 -2.65 1.82 25.31
C SER A 61 -4.08 1.33 25.06
N ASP A 62 -4.85 0.99 26.10
CA ASP A 62 -6.27 0.63 25.95
C ASP A 62 -7.04 1.75 25.20
N ILE A 63 -7.36 1.52 23.92
CA ILE A 63 -8.12 2.45 23.09
C ILE A 63 -9.60 2.10 23.24
N SER A 64 -10.37 3.02 23.82
CA SER A 64 -11.83 2.90 23.91
C SER A 64 -12.47 3.86 22.89
N THR A 65 -12.97 3.30 21.79
CA THR A 65 -13.75 4.02 20.78
C THR A 65 -14.64 3.05 20.00
N HIS A 66 -15.70 3.58 19.40
CA HIS A 66 -16.56 2.85 18.48
C HIS A 66 -16.04 2.84 17.04
N ILE A 67 -15.04 3.68 16.74
CA ILE A 67 -14.40 3.74 15.42
C ILE A 67 -13.43 2.55 15.28
N PRO A 68 -13.45 1.79 14.17
CA PRO A 68 -12.49 0.70 13.96
C PRO A 68 -11.05 1.21 14.03
N VAL A 69 -10.22 0.57 14.86
CA VAL A 69 -8.79 0.90 14.99
C VAL A 69 -7.97 -0.13 14.22
N LEU A 70 -7.24 0.34 13.22
CA LEU A 70 -6.38 -0.48 12.38
C LEU A 70 -4.92 -0.17 12.68
N VAL A 71 -4.20 -1.21 13.06
CA VAL A 71 -2.82 -1.10 13.55
C VAL A 71 -1.89 -1.67 12.51
N PHE A 72 -0.89 -0.91 12.12
CA PHE A 72 0.12 -1.32 11.16
C PHE A 72 1.51 -1.37 11.80
N ASN A 73 2.37 -2.23 11.29
CA ASN A 73 3.79 -2.14 11.62
C ASN A 73 4.42 -0.94 10.89
N GLY A 74 5.48 -0.36 11.47
CA GLY A 74 6.22 0.70 10.81
C GLY A 74 7.09 0.17 9.66
N ARG A 75 7.35 1.00 8.64
CA ARG A 75 8.29 0.66 7.56
C ARG A 75 9.68 0.38 8.13
N LYS A 76 10.21 -0.80 7.84
CA LYS A 76 11.57 -1.23 8.23
C LYS A 76 12.67 -0.27 7.73
N LEU A 77 12.45 0.33 6.55
CA LEU A 77 13.39 1.27 5.92
C LEU A 77 13.39 2.64 6.61
N THR A 78 12.28 3.07 7.23
CA THR A 78 12.25 4.28 8.07
C THR A 78 13.18 4.11 9.26
N MET A 79 13.22 2.91 9.87
CA MET A 79 14.15 2.62 10.98
C MET A 79 15.63 2.60 10.53
N MET A 80 15.95 2.07 9.35
CA MET A 80 17.31 2.08 8.81
C MET A 80 17.76 3.48 8.36
N ASN A 81 16.90 4.23 7.68
CA ASN A 81 17.17 5.61 7.31
C ASN A 81 17.28 6.52 8.53
N GLU A 82 16.59 6.23 9.63
CA GLU A 82 16.79 6.94 10.91
C GLU A 82 18.17 6.72 11.52
N LEU A 83 18.85 5.60 11.23
CA LEU A 83 20.21 5.30 11.69
C LEU A 83 21.29 5.93 10.79
N THR A 84 21.00 6.17 9.52
CA THR A 84 21.97 6.70 8.54
C THR A 84 21.75 8.17 8.16
N ARG A 85 20.58 8.76 8.46
CA ARG A 85 20.26 10.17 8.09
C ARG A 85 21.04 11.23 8.86
N ASP A 86 21.72 10.88 9.95
CA ASP A 86 22.69 11.78 10.59
C ASP A 86 23.96 11.99 9.72
N ILE A 87 24.12 11.23 8.62
CA ILE A 87 25.30 11.27 7.73
C ILE A 87 25.03 12.04 6.41
N GLU A 88 23.78 12.23 5.98
CA GLU A 88 23.50 13.05 4.79
C GLU A 88 23.18 14.50 5.17
N GLU A 89 24.21 15.35 5.17
CA GLU A 89 24.07 16.80 5.03
C GLU A 89 23.42 17.13 3.67
N THR A 90 22.11 16.88 3.57
CA THR A 90 21.32 17.38 2.46
C THR A 90 21.20 18.89 2.59
N ASN A 91 21.64 19.62 1.56
CA ASN A 91 21.49 21.09 1.39
C ASN A 91 20.03 21.58 1.35
N LYS A 92 19.08 20.77 1.81
CA LYS A 92 17.65 21.09 1.87
C LYS A 92 17.37 22.10 2.96
N THR A 93 16.56 23.09 2.63
CA THR A 93 15.99 24.05 3.57
C THR A 93 15.10 23.37 4.61
N ILE A 94 14.82 24.05 5.72
CA ILE A 94 13.90 23.54 6.76
C ILE A 94 12.51 23.25 6.19
N TYR A 95 12.04 24.07 5.24
CA TYR A 95 10.75 23.90 4.57
C TYR A 95 10.70 22.62 3.73
N GLU A 96 11.73 22.36 2.92
CA GLU A 96 11.82 21.14 2.12
C GLU A 96 11.88 19.88 3.00
N LYS A 97 12.61 19.95 4.12
CA LYS A 97 12.65 18.85 5.10
C LYS A 97 11.29 18.62 5.76
N MET A 98 10.51 19.67 6.03
CA MET A 98 9.16 19.55 6.56
C MET A 98 8.18 18.98 5.53
N GLU A 99 8.25 19.45 4.29
CA GLU A 99 7.41 18.96 3.19
C GLU A 99 7.65 17.48 2.92
N ASP A 100 8.91 17.03 2.89
CA ASP A 100 9.26 15.62 2.76
C ASP A 100 8.67 14.75 3.88
N ARG A 101 8.63 15.25 5.12
CA ARG A 101 8.06 14.53 6.27
C ARG A 101 6.55 14.39 6.17
N VAL A 102 5.85 15.49 5.84
CA VAL A 102 4.40 15.48 5.67
C VAL A 102 4.02 14.54 4.53
N ARG A 103 4.75 14.60 3.41
CA ARG A 103 4.55 13.69 2.28
C ARG A 103 4.70 12.23 2.70
N SER A 104 5.75 11.89 3.45
CA SER A 104 5.96 10.54 3.98
C SER A 104 4.78 10.08 4.86
N SER A 105 4.28 10.92 5.76
CA SER A 105 3.13 10.56 6.61
C SER A 105 1.83 10.37 5.83
N ILE A 106 1.62 11.14 4.76
CA ILE A 106 0.47 10.97 3.86
C ILE A 106 0.60 9.66 3.09
N GLU A 107 1.80 9.33 2.58
CA GLU A 107 2.08 8.07 1.89
C GLU A 107 1.83 6.86 2.80
N ASP A 108 2.28 6.90 4.05
CA ASP A 108 2.03 5.83 5.02
C ASP A 108 0.53 5.57 5.24
N ILE A 109 -0.25 6.62 5.51
CA ILE A 109 -1.71 6.50 5.70
C ILE A 109 -2.41 6.07 4.40
N SER A 110 -1.94 6.56 3.25
CA SER A 110 -2.45 6.16 1.95
C SER A 110 -2.25 4.67 1.69
N ASP A 111 -1.05 4.14 1.93
CA ASP A 111 -0.71 2.73 1.71
C ASP A 111 -1.44 1.82 2.71
N ALA A 112 -1.52 2.22 3.98
CA ALA A 112 -2.29 1.52 5.00
C ALA A 112 -3.77 1.44 4.63
N SER A 113 -4.32 2.52 4.07
CA SER A 113 -5.69 2.55 3.56
C SER A 113 -5.90 1.58 2.41
N VAL A 114 -4.93 1.44 1.49
CA VAL A 114 -4.98 0.45 0.40
C VAL A 114 -4.99 -0.97 0.93
N ILE A 115 -4.12 -1.29 1.89
CA ILE A 115 -4.06 -2.63 2.50
C ILE A 115 -5.36 -2.93 3.25
N ALA A 116 -5.88 -1.98 4.03
CA ALA A 116 -7.15 -2.14 4.73
C ALA A 116 -8.32 -2.34 3.75
N PHE A 117 -8.35 -1.60 2.63
CA PHE A 117 -9.31 -1.80 1.54
C PHE A 117 -9.23 -3.20 0.93
N ILE A 118 -8.02 -3.70 0.65
CA ILE A 118 -7.80 -5.06 0.12
C ILE A 118 -8.31 -6.13 1.11
N ASN A 119 -8.18 -5.88 2.41
CA ASN A 119 -8.68 -6.75 3.48
C ASN A 119 -10.19 -6.58 3.75
N ASN A 120 -10.92 -5.79 2.95
CA ASN A 120 -12.33 -5.45 3.14
C ASN A 120 -12.65 -4.76 4.48
N LEU A 121 -11.67 -4.04 5.06
CA LEU A 121 -11.84 -3.28 6.30
C LEU A 121 -12.22 -1.81 6.02
N LEU A 122 -11.97 -1.33 4.80
CA LEU A 122 -12.34 0.00 4.34
C LEU A 122 -13.05 -0.09 2.99
N ASP A 123 -13.92 0.89 2.73
CA ASP A 123 -14.56 1.12 1.43
C ASP A 123 -13.75 2.16 0.60
N THR A 124 -14.26 2.52 -0.57
CA THR A 124 -13.68 3.47 -1.53
C THR A 124 -13.93 4.93 -1.18
N LYS A 125 -14.80 5.20 -0.20
CA LYS A 125 -15.21 6.53 0.25
C LYS A 125 -15.19 6.59 1.77
N GLY A 126 -15.05 7.80 2.30
CA GLY A 126 -15.01 8.05 3.74
C GLY A 126 -13.71 8.70 4.15
N LEU A 127 -13.61 8.98 5.44
CA LEU A 127 -12.45 9.62 6.04
C LEU A 127 -11.71 8.61 6.90
N VAL A 128 -10.39 8.61 6.84
CA VAL A 128 -9.52 7.90 7.77
C VAL A 128 -8.80 8.92 8.62
N VAL A 129 -8.74 8.70 9.93
CA VAL A 129 -7.88 9.48 10.81
C VAL A 129 -6.61 8.69 11.07
N GLY A 130 -5.46 9.25 10.73
CA GLY A 130 -4.16 8.63 10.84
C GLY A 130 -3.33 9.22 11.97
N ILE A 131 -2.72 8.39 12.81
CA ILE A 131 -1.70 8.81 13.77
C ILE A 131 -0.35 8.34 13.24
N VAL A 132 0.51 9.29 12.86
CA VAL A 132 1.87 8.99 12.39
C VAL A 132 2.88 9.54 13.39
N ARG A 133 3.75 8.66 13.87
CA ARG A 133 4.77 8.95 14.88
C ARG A 133 6.16 8.84 14.27
N MET A 134 6.96 9.87 14.49
CA MET A 134 8.35 9.95 14.08
C MET A 134 9.22 10.28 15.30
N LYS A 135 10.53 10.06 15.22
CA LYS A 135 11.47 10.38 16.31
C LYS A 135 11.29 11.80 16.84
N ASP A 136 11.09 12.78 15.95
CA ASP A 136 11.03 14.19 16.31
C ASP A 136 9.64 14.87 16.18
N ASN A 137 8.60 14.14 15.75
CA ASN A 137 7.25 14.68 15.63
C ASN A 137 6.15 13.61 15.77
N GLU A 138 4.94 14.03 16.13
CA GLU A 138 3.73 13.20 16.13
C GLU A 138 2.65 14.01 15.40
N SER A 139 1.88 13.36 14.53
CA SER A 139 0.89 14.03 13.69
C SER A 139 -0.42 13.25 13.63
N ILE A 140 -1.51 14.00 13.55
CA ILE A 140 -2.85 13.49 13.25
C ILE A 140 -3.19 13.96 11.84
N LEU A 141 -3.47 13.02 10.95
CA LEU A 141 -3.89 13.28 9.58
C LEU A 141 -5.35 12.89 9.41
N VAL A 142 -6.10 13.66 8.62
CA VAL A 142 -7.42 13.25 8.13
C VAL A 142 -7.29 13.04 6.64
N TYR A 143 -7.53 11.81 6.19
CA TYR A 143 -7.31 11.37 4.82
C TYR A 143 -8.63 10.96 4.16
N ASP A 144 -8.93 11.54 2.99
CA ASP A 144 -10.12 11.23 2.21
C ASP A 144 -9.83 10.06 1.25
N LEU A 145 -10.46 8.91 1.50
CA LEU A 145 -10.30 7.68 0.71
C LEU A 145 -10.69 7.90 -0.76
N SER A 146 -11.59 8.83 -1.05
CA SER A 146 -11.99 9.16 -2.42
C SER A 146 -10.89 9.84 -3.23
N LYS A 147 -9.78 10.25 -2.59
CA LYS A 147 -8.59 10.81 -3.24
C LYS A 147 -7.50 9.77 -3.48
N ASN A 148 -7.61 8.59 -2.89
CA ASN A 148 -6.60 7.54 -3.05
C ASN A 148 -6.53 7.05 -4.50
N LYS A 149 -5.37 7.25 -5.13
CA LYS A 149 -5.16 6.95 -6.55
C LYS A 149 -5.19 5.45 -6.83
N THR A 150 -4.57 4.67 -5.95
CA THR A 150 -4.48 3.20 -6.04
C THR A 150 -5.86 2.55 -5.94
N ILE A 151 -6.72 3.00 -5.02
CA ILE A 151 -8.10 2.51 -4.91
C ILE A 151 -8.91 2.84 -6.18
N LYS A 152 -8.70 4.00 -6.80
CA LYS A 152 -9.36 4.34 -8.08
C LYS A 152 -8.90 3.43 -9.22
N GLN A 153 -7.60 3.25 -9.37
CA GLN A 153 -7.02 2.37 -10.39
C GLN A 153 -7.45 0.91 -10.17
N PHE A 154 -7.55 0.46 -8.92
CA PHE A 154 -8.15 -0.84 -8.59
C PHE A 154 -9.58 -0.94 -9.13
N ASN A 155 -10.42 0.08 -8.93
CA ASN A 155 -11.81 0.06 -9.40
C ASN A 155 -11.90 0.03 -10.93
N GLU A 156 -10.98 0.67 -11.65
CA GLU A 156 -10.89 0.57 -13.12
C GLU A 156 -10.63 -0.88 -13.58
N CYS A 157 -9.83 -1.65 -12.82
CA CYS A 157 -9.59 -3.06 -13.09
C CYS A 157 -10.83 -3.95 -12.91
N THR A 158 -11.86 -3.48 -12.19
CA THR A 158 -13.08 -4.28 -11.93
C THR A 158 -14.00 -4.42 -13.14
N GLN A 159 -13.67 -3.78 -14.26
CA GLN A 159 -14.37 -3.95 -15.54
C GLN A 159 -14.16 -5.35 -16.14
N ASN A 160 -12.99 -5.95 -15.91
CA ASN A 160 -12.59 -7.23 -16.50
C ASN A 160 -12.54 -8.38 -15.46
N ALA A 161 -12.73 -8.06 -14.17
CA ALA A 161 -12.72 -9.03 -13.07
C ALA A 161 -13.65 -8.59 -11.94
N GLU A 162 -14.40 -9.51 -11.34
CA GLU A 162 -15.25 -9.16 -10.20
C GLU A 162 -14.42 -8.60 -9.03
N ALA A 163 -14.87 -7.51 -8.41
CA ALA A 163 -14.12 -6.81 -7.36
C ALA A 163 -13.71 -7.71 -6.19
N LYS A 164 -14.57 -8.67 -5.81
CA LYS A 164 -14.26 -9.67 -4.76
C LYS A 164 -13.13 -10.62 -5.16
N VAL A 165 -13.03 -10.99 -6.44
CA VAL A 165 -11.99 -11.88 -6.97
C VAL A 165 -10.66 -11.14 -6.98
N LEU A 166 -10.64 -9.91 -7.50
CA LEU A 166 -9.42 -9.10 -7.52
C LEU A 166 -8.93 -8.78 -6.10
N ARG A 167 -9.83 -8.46 -5.16
CA ARG A 167 -9.47 -8.31 -3.74
C ARG A 167 -8.90 -9.60 -3.14
N ALA A 168 -9.53 -10.75 -3.40
CA ALA A 168 -9.03 -12.03 -2.89
C ALA A 168 -7.63 -12.37 -3.44
N VAL A 169 -7.41 -12.17 -4.74
CA VAL A 169 -6.08 -12.36 -5.36
C VAL A 169 -5.04 -11.41 -4.77
N LEU A 170 -5.37 -10.12 -4.59
CA LEU A 170 -4.46 -9.17 -3.95
C LEU A 170 -4.16 -9.52 -2.50
N ASN A 171 -5.12 -10.09 -1.77
CA ASN A 171 -4.90 -10.54 -0.40
C ASN A 171 -3.90 -11.71 -0.35
N VAL A 172 -4.11 -12.71 -1.21
CA VAL A 172 -3.15 -13.82 -1.37
C VAL A 172 -1.78 -13.32 -1.82
N ALA A 173 -1.74 -12.36 -2.74
CA ALA A 173 -0.51 -11.73 -3.20
C ALA A 173 0.24 -11.01 -2.06
N LEU A 174 -0.47 -10.27 -1.19
CA LEU A 174 0.10 -9.65 0.02
C LEU A 174 0.67 -10.71 0.97
N GLN A 175 -0.04 -11.82 1.19
CA GLN A 175 0.47 -12.90 2.03
C GLN A 175 1.73 -13.52 1.44
N ILE A 176 1.77 -13.78 0.13
CA ILE A 176 2.96 -14.29 -0.57
C ILE A 176 4.12 -13.30 -0.43
N ALA A 177 3.87 -12.01 -0.64
CA ALA A 177 4.87 -10.96 -0.59
C ALA A 177 5.50 -10.82 0.81
N CYS A 178 4.68 -10.89 1.87
CA CYS A 178 5.13 -10.62 3.23
C CYS A 178 5.59 -11.87 4.00
N GLN A 179 4.87 -12.98 3.85
CA GLN A 179 5.14 -14.21 4.61
C GLN A 179 6.05 -15.16 3.83
N GLY A 180 6.03 -15.07 2.49
CA GLY A 180 6.61 -16.09 1.64
C GLY A 180 6.06 -17.47 1.99
N ARG A 181 6.91 -18.48 1.96
CA ARG A 181 6.63 -19.82 2.48
C ARG A 181 7.91 -20.39 3.05
N GLU A 182 7.81 -20.94 4.26
CA GLU A 182 8.95 -21.56 4.95
C GLU A 182 10.17 -20.61 5.02
N GLY A 183 9.92 -19.29 5.15
CA GLY A 183 10.94 -18.25 5.23
C GLY A 183 11.58 -17.85 3.90
N LYS A 184 11.12 -18.39 2.76
CA LYS A 184 11.60 -18.03 1.42
C LYS A 184 10.58 -17.15 0.69
N THR A 185 11.07 -16.08 0.08
CA THR A 185 10.29 -15.27 -0.87
C THR A 185 10.24 -15.97 -2.21
N PHE A 186 9.11 -15.86 -2.91
CA PHE A 186 8.96 -16.35 -4.27
C PHE A 186 8.06 -15.41 -5.05
N GLY A 187 8.34 -15.29 -6.35
CA GLY A 187 7.47 -14.55 -7.26
C GLY A 187 6.26 -15.40 -7.64
N SER A 188 5.16 -14.75 -8.01
CA SER A 188 3.99 -15.43 -8.56
C SER A 188 3.21 -14.53 -9.51
N ALA A 189 2.33 -15.09 -10.33
CA ALA A 189 1.48 -14.34 -11.22
C ALA A 189 0.10 -14.99 -11.36
N PHE A 190 -0.92 -14.16 -11.36
CA PHE A 190 -2.33 -14.54 -11.42
C PHE A 190 -2.97 -13.80 -12.59
N ILE A 191 -3.53 -14.53 -13.56
CA ILE A 191 -4.28 -13.97 -14.67
C ILE A 191 -5.76 -14.20 -14.40
N ILE A 192 -6.54 -13.13 -14.40
CA ILE A 192 -7.95 -13.11 -13.99
C ILE A 192 -8.80 -12.63 -15.17
N GLY A 193 -9.89 -13.36 -15.46
CA GLY A 193 -10.76 -13.06 -16.60
C GLY A 193 -10.38 -13.88 -17.83
N ASP A 194 -11.21 -13.79 -18.89
CA ASP A 194 -11.05 -14.41 -20.21
C ASP A 194 -10.27 -15.75 -20.21
N SER A 195 -10.66 -16.65 -19.29
CA SER A 195 -9.78 -17.77 -18.94
C SER A 195 -9.60 -18.73 -20.12
N ASP A 196 -10.59 -18.79 -20.99
CA ASP A 196 -10.57 -19.71 -22.14
C ASP A 196 -9.56 -19.24 -23.18
N GLU A 197 -9.45 -17.93 -23.44
CA GLU A 197 -8.43 -17.38 -24.32
C GLU A 197 -7.03 -17.47 -23.70
N VAL A 198 -6.90 -17.22 -22.39
CA VAL A 198 -5.63 -17.44 -21.67
C VAL A 198 -5.18 -18.89 -21.80
N MET A 199 -6.09 -19.86 -21.65
CA MET A 199 -5.78 -21.28 -21.80
C MET A 199 -5.37 -21.63 -23.24
N ARG A 200 -5.92 -20.97 -24.26
CA ARG A 200 -5.50 -21.15 -25.67
C ARG A 200 -4.12 -20.59 -25.97
N ARG A 201 -3.74 -19.51 -25.29
CA ARG A 201 -2.44 -18.81 -25.44
C ARG A 201 -1.41 -19.25 -24.41
N SER A 202 -1.53 -20.47 -23.91
CA SER A 202 -0.60 -20.99 -22.93
C SER A 202 -0.51 -22.51 -23.02
N HIS A 203 0.54 -23.06 -22.42
CA HIS A 203 0.67 -24.50 -22.21
C HIS A 203 1.08 -24.81 -20.78
N GLN A 204 0.83 -26.06 -20.39
CA GLN A 204 1.06 -26.54 -19.04
C GLN A 204 2.54 -26.92 -18.87
N LEU A 205 3.23 -26.36 -17.86
CA LEU A 205 4.64 -26.71 -17.58
C LEU A 205 4.76 -27.92 -16.64
N VAL A 206 3.84 -28.05 -15.69
CA VAL A 206 3.79 -29.12 -14.69
C VAL A 206 2.36 -29.64 -14.54
N LEU A 207 2.11 -30.78 -13.89
CA LEU A 207 0.73 -31.22 -13.65
C LEU A 207 -0.11 -30.13 -12.97
N ASN A 208 -1.32 -29.87 -13.47
CA ASN A 208 -2.22 -28.87 -12.88
C ASN A 208 -2.80 -29.38 -11.55
N PRO A 209 -2.48 -28.76 -10.40
CA PRO A 209 -2.95 -29.25 -9.11
C PRO A 209 -4.45 -29.00 -8.85
N PHE A 210 -5.08 -28.11 -9.63
CA PHE A 210 -6.50 -27.79 -9.50
C PHE A 210 -7.40 -28.66 -10.40
N GLU A 211 -6.81 -29.48 -11.26
CA GLU A 211 -7.56 -30.41 -12.11
C GLU A 211 -8.17 -31.53 -11.27
N GLY A 212 -9.46 -31.82 -11.49
CA GLY A 212 -10.20 -32.86 -10.76
C GLY A 212 -10.58 -32.51 -9.31
N GLN A 213 -10.25 -31.29 -8.84
CA GLN A 213 -10.63 -30.82 -7.51
C GLN A 213 -12.07 -30.30 -7.47
N SER A 214 -12.66 -30.22 -6.27
CA SER A 214 -13.99 -29.61 -6.10
C SER A 214 -13.95 -28.10 -6.37
N LYS A 215 -15.07 -27.55 -6.86
CA LYS A 215 -15.21 -26.10 -7.09
C LYS A 215 -14.89 -25.26 -5.86
N ASP A 216 -15.25 -25.76 -4.67
CA ASP A 216 -15.01 -25.06 -3.40
C ASP A 216 -13.52 -24.97 -3.04
N ASN A 217 -12.73 -25.98 -3.41
CA ASN A 217 -11.28 -26.00 -3.23
C ASN A 217 -10.55 -25.17 -4.31
N CYS A 218 -11.25 -24.82 -5.40
CA CYS A 218 -10.74 -24.03 -6.49
C CYS A 218 -11.29 -22.60 -6.51
N ASP A 219 -11.96 -22.13 -5.47
CA ASP A 219 -12.50 -20.77 -5.42
C ASP A 219 -11.55 -19.83 -4.68
N ILE A 220 -10.88 -18.92 -5.40
CA ILE A 220 -9.96 -17.95 -4.80
C ILE A 220 -10.66 -17.01 -3.82
N VAL A 221 -11.98 -16.80 -3.94
CA VAL A 221 -12.73 -15.95 -3.00
C VAL A 221 -12.88 -16.64 -1.64
N ASN A 222 -12.78 -17.97 -1.60
CA ASN A 222 -12.81 -18.75 -0.36
C ASN A 222 -11.42 -18.78 0.30
N PRO A 223 -11.23 -18.16 1.49
CA PRO A 223 -9.93 -18.12 2.15
C PRO A 223 -9.33 -19.48 2.49
N ARG A 224 -10.16 -20.55 2.55
CA ARG A 224 -9.68 -21.91 2.82
C ARG A 224 -8.76 -22.45 1.72
N CYS A 225 -8.87 -21.96 0.49
CA CYS A 225 -7.98 -22.39 -0.59
C CYS A 225 -6.63 -21.66 -0.59
N TRP A 226 -6.47 -20.57 0.19
CA TRP A 226 -5.31 -19.68 0.08
C TRP A 226 -4.00 -20.35 0.47
N GLU A 227 -3.99 -21.24 1.48
CA GLU A 227 -2.79 -22.02 1.82
C GLU A 227 -2.36 -22.94 0.67
N THR A 228 -3.31 -23.53 -0.04
CA THR A 228 -3.06 -24.34 -1.23
C THR A 228 -2.51 -23.49 -2.37
N VAL A 229 -3.09 -22.31 -2.60
CA VAL A 229 -2.60 -21.36 -3.62
C VAL A 229 -1.18 -20.91 -3.31
N LYS A 230 -0.91 -20.46 -2.07
CA LYS A 230 0.45 -20.13 -1.61
C LYS A 230 1.41 -21.30 -1.79
N SER A 231 0.93 -22.52 -1.57
CA SER A 231 1.76 -23.71 -1.72
C SER A 231 2.26 -23.91 -3.15
N PHE A 232 1.37 -23.73 -4.14
CA PHE A 232 1.67 -23.88 -5.56
C PHE A 232 2.24 -22.63 -6.21
N ALA A 233 2.19 -21.47 -5.55
CA ALA A 233 2.68 -20.22 -6.08
C ALA A 233 4.21 -20.16 -6.27
N GLN A 234 4.94 -21.11 -5.68
CA GLN A 234 6.38 -21.33 -5.88
C GLN A 234 6.71 -21.99 -7.22
N ILE A 235 5.72 -22.59 -7.90
CA ILE A 235 5.94 -23.28 -9.16
C ILE A 235 6.05 -22.27 -10.30
N ASP A 236 6.87 -22.59 -11.30
CA ASP A 236 6.99 -21.78 -12.51
C ASP A 236 5.70 -21.72 -13.32
N GLY A 237 5.39 -20.51 -13.79
CA GLY A 237 4.21 -20.20 -14.59
C GLY A 237 3.24 -19.29 -13.85
N VAL A 238 2.01 -19.25 -14.36
CA VAL A 238 0.93 -18.41 -13.83
C VAL A 238 -0.24 -19.26 -13.33
N PHE A 239 -1.03 -18.68 -12.43
CA PHE A 239 -2.39 -19.12 -12.17
C PHE A 239 -3.34 -18.51 -13.20
N VAL A 240 -4.30 -19.30 -13.66
CA VAL A 240 -5.39 -18.83 -14.53
C VAL A 240 -6.69 -18.93 -13.74
N ILE A 241 -7.35 -17.79 -13.56
CA ILE A 241 -8.52 -17.62 -12.70
C ILE A 241 -9.64 -17.03 -13.56
N THR A 242 -10.82 -17.63 -13.48
CA THR A 242 -12.01 -17.07 -14.13
C THR A 242 -12.41 -15.74 -13.50
N GLU A 243 -13.15 -14.92 -14.25
CA GLU A 243 -13.82 -13.70 -13.78
C GLU A 243 -14.63 -13.87 -12.48
N LYS A 244 -15.12 -15.10 -12.20
CA LYS A 244 -15.91 -15.46 -11.02
C LYS A 244 -15.09 -16.01 -9.85
N GLY A 245 -13.77 -16.16 -10.00
CA GLY A 245 -12.86 -16.60 -8.94
C GLY A 245 -12.48 -18.08 -8.95
N GLN A 246 -13.01 -18.87 -9.87
CA GLN A 246 -12.61 -20.27 -10.03
C GLN A 246 -11.22 -20.37 -10.65
N ILE A 247 -10.30 -21.04 -9.98
CA ILE A 247 -8.93 -21.33 -10.43
C ILE A 247 -9.02 -22.48 -11.43
N ARG A 248 -8.70 -22.20 -12.70
CA ARG A 248 -8.67 -23.19 -13.78
C ARG A 248 -7.38 -24.00 -13.75
N ALA A 249 -6.27 -23.33 -13.54
CA ALA A 249 -4.95 -23.93 -13.60
C ALA A 249 -3.91 -23.16 -12.80
N ALA A 250 -2.84 -23.85 -12.42
CA ALA A 250 -1.58 -23.27 -11.97
C ALA A 250 -0.42 -23.85 -12.76
N GLY A 251 0.70 -23.13 -12.85
CA GLY A 251 1.91 -23.62 -13.51
C GLY A 251 1.85 -23.57 -15.05
N ARG A 252 1.19 -22.54 -15.61
CA ARG A 252 1.09 -22.35 -17.06
C ARG A 252 2.12 -21.35 -17.59
N TYR A 253 2.75 -21.68 -18.71
CA TYR A 253 3.59 -20.74 -19.47
C TYR A 253 2.74 -20.01 -20.49
N LEU A 254 2.88 -18.68 -20.56
CA LEU A 254 2.13 -17.87 -21.52
C LEU A 254 2.89 -17.79 -22.85
N ASP A 255 2.27 -18.30 -23.91
CA ASP A 255 2.79 -18.32 -25.28
C ASP A 255 2.54 -16.98 -25.97
N ILE A 256 3.11 -15.91 -25.42
CA ILE A 256 2.84 -14.54 -25.85
C ILE A 256 4.11 -13.70 -26.02
N SER A 257 4.14 -12.85 -27.04
CA SER A 257 5.22 -11.91 -27.27
C SER A 257 5.06 -10.66 -26.41
N ALA A 258 6.04 -10.41 -25.54
CA ALA A 258 6.09 -9.25 -24.65
C ALA A 258 6.93 -8.07 -25.20
N LYS A 259 7.34 -8.10 -26.48
CA LYS A 259 8.29 -7.11 -27.06
C LYS A 259 7.83 -5.66 -26.97
N ASP A 260 6.53 -5.40 -27.07
CA ASP A 260 5.97 -4.05 -27.22
C ASP A 260 5.18 -3.59 -25.98
N VAL A 261 5.36 -4.26 -24.85
CA VAL A 261 4.64 -3.93 -23.62
C VAL A 261 5.48 -2.93 -22.81
N PRO A 262 4.91 -1.79 -22.38
CA PRO A 262 5.64 -0.75 -21.67
C PRO A 262 5.87 -1.15 -20.20
N VAL A 263 6.70 -2.15 -19.97
CA VAL A 263 7.06 -2.64 -18.64
C VAL A 263 8.35 -1.96 -18.18
N GLU A 264 8.41 -1.55 -16.91
CA GLU A 264 9.61 -0.93 -16.33
C GLU A 264 10.86 -1.81 -16.54
N LYS A 265 11.99 -1.17 -16.86
CA LYS A 265 13.26 -1.87 -17.02
C LYS A 265 13.65 -2.55 -15.70
N GLY A 266 14.06 -3.82 -15.78
CA GLY A 266 14.44 -4.62 -14.62
C GLY A 266 13.35 -5.56 -14.11
N LEU A 267 12.12 -5.46 -14.62
CA LEU A 267 11.10 -6.47 -14.38
C LEU A 267 11.37 -7.72 -15.22
N GLY A 268 11.20 -8.90 -14.61
CA GLY A 268 11.51 -10.19 -15.22
C GLY A 268 10.52 -10.60 -16.31
N GLY A 269 10.83 -11.71 -17.00
CA GLY A 269 9.99 -12.24 -18.07
C GLY A 269 8.53 -12.49 -17.65
N ARG A 270 8.30 -12.87 -16.38
CA ARG A 270 6.96 -13.11 -15.84
C ARG A 270 6.08 -11.85 -15.83
N HIS A 271 6.63 -10.70 -15.42
CA HIS A 271 5.92 -9.42 -15.46
C HIS A 271 5.62 -9.00 -16.90
N ALA A 272 6.58 -9.15 -17.79
CA ALA A 272 6.42 -8.82 -19.21
C ALA A 272 5.33 -9.67 -19.87
N SER A 273 5.32 -10.99 -19.64
CA SER A 273 4.27 -11.89 -20.14
C SER A 273 2.89 -11.61 -19.50
N ALA A 274 2.84 -11.29 -18.21
CA ALA A 274 1.61 -10.93 -17.51
C ALA A 274 0.99 -9.64 -18.08
N ALA A 275 1.80 -8.63 -18.32
CA ALA A 275 1.32 -7.41 -18.97
C ALA A 275 0.91 -7.70 -20.44
N ALA A 276 1.70 -8.48 -21.18
CA ALA A 276 1.38 -8.85 -22.56
C ALA A 276 0.04 -9.57 -22.71
N ILE A 277 -0.29 -10.52 -21.82
CA ILE A 277 -1.57 -11.23 -21.91
C ILE A 277 -2.76 -10.30 -21.68
N THR A 278 -2.64 -9.32 -20.77
CA THR A 278 -3.70 -8.31 -20.57
C THR A 278 -3.88 -7.36 -21.74
N ARG A 279 -2.89 -7.21 -22.63
CA ARG A 279 -3.01 -6.43 -23.86
C ARG A 279 -3.85 -7.17 -24.92
N ASP A 280 -3.70 -8.48 -24.96
CA ASP A 280 -4.23 -9.32 -26.05
C ASP A 280 -5.56 -10.01 -25.67
N THR A 281 -6.01 -9.89 -24.42
CA THR A 281 -7.20 -10.56 -23.86
C THR A 281 -7.92 -9.65 -22.87
N GLU A 282 -9.19 -9.94 -22.58
CA GLU A 282 -9.97 -9.18 -21.57
C GLU A 282 -9.63 -9.64 -20.14
N THR A 283 -8.36 -9.48 -19.75
CA THR A 283 -7.84 -9.95 -18.46
C THR A 283 -7.23 -8.85 -17.61
N VAL A 284 -7.15 -9.13 -16.31
CA VAL A 284 -6.32 -8.41 -15.34
C VAL A 284 -5.24 -9.37 -14.86
N ALA A 285 -4.00 -8.91 -14.76
CA ALA A 285 -2.91 -9.71 -14.23
C ALA A 285 -2.39 -9.13 -12.91
N VAL A 286 -2.23 -9.96 -11.89
CA VAL A 286 -1.58 -9.60 -10.63
C VAL A 286 -0.25 -10.35 -10.54
N THR A 287 0.84 -9.64 -10.34
CA THR A 287 2.17 -10.26 -10.17
C THR A 287 2.77 -9.89 -8.83
N VAL A 288 3.47 -10.84 -8.22
CA VAL A 288 4.31 -10.63 -7.03
C VAL A 288 5.76 -10.82 -7.45
N SER A 289 6.60 -9.82 -7.19
CA SER A 289 8.04 -9.90 -7.44
C SER A 289 8.72 -10.78 -6.39
N GLU A 290 9.56 -11.71 -6.83
CA GLU A 290 10.40 -12.53 -5.94
C GLU A 290 11.35 -11.67 -5.12
N SER A 291 11.93 -10.66 -5.76
CA SER A 291 12.75 -9.63 -5.12
C SER A 291 11.84 -8.52 -4.58
N GLY A 292 11.90 -8.29 -3.27
CA GLY A 292 11.19 -7.19 -2.60
C GLY A 292 9.67 -7.36 -2.44
N GLY A 293 9.08 -8.46 -2.93
CA GLY A 293 7.66 -8.75 -2.73
C GLY A 293 6.69 -7.78 -3.42
N ILE A 294 7.19 -6.87 -4.26
CA ILE A 294 6.36 -5.80 -4.83
C ILE A 294 5.22 -6.41 -5.67
N ILE A 295 4.01 -5.95 -5.42
CA ILE A 295 2.81 -6.40 -6.11
C ILE A 295 2.45 -5.40 -7.20
N ARG A 296 2.11 -5.91 -8.38
CA ARG A 296 1.65 -5.11 -9.53
C ARG A 296 0.36 -5.66 -10.07
N VAL A 297 -0.50 -4.76 -10.54
CA VAL A 297 -1.69 -5.10 -11.31
C VAL A 297 -1.57 -4.51 -12.71
N PHE A 298 -1.73 -5.33 -13.72
CA PHE A 298 -1.73 -4.95 -15.12
C PHE A 298 -3.12 -5.08 -15.72
N LYS A 299 -3.46 -4.16 -16.61
CA LYS A 299 -4.66 -4.19 -17.47
C LYS A 299 -4.31 -3.49 -18.78
N ASP A 300 -4.79 -4.02 -19.90
CA ASP A 300 -4.55 -3.46 -21.25
C ASP A 300 -3.05 -3.27 -21.58
N GLY A 301 -2.18 -4.10 -20.99
CA GLY A 301 -0.73 -3.99 -21.14
C GLY A 301 -0.05 -2.91 -20.29
N LEU A 302 -0.81 -2.19 -19.46
CA LEU A 302 -0.31 -1.10 -18.63
C LEU A 302 -0.29 -1.49 -17.15
N GLU A 303 0.71 -0.99 -16.41
CA GLU A 303 0.72 -1.08 -14.95
C GLU A 303 -0.30 -0.09 -14.37
N MET A 304 -1.34 -0.63 -13.73
CA MET A 304 -2.42 0.15 -13.13
C MET A 304 -2.18 0.40 -11.65
N VAL A 305 -1.68 -0.60 -10.92
CA VAL A 305 -1.48 -0.53 -9.47
C VAL A 305 -0.11 -1.08 -9.12
N LYS A 306 0.58 -0.39 -8.22
CA LYS A 306 1.80 -0.83 -7.54
C LYS A 306 1.57 -0.77 -6.05
N ILE A 307 1.86 -1.87 -5.36
CA ILE A 307 1.76 -1.98 -3.90
C ILE A 307 3.10 -2.50 -3.38
N GLU A 308 3.70 -1.75 -2.46
CA GLU A 308 4.91 -2.16 -1.75
C GLU A 308 4.49 -2.82 -0.42
N PRO A 309 4.94 -4.05 -0.14
CA PRO A 309 4.52 -4.82 1.04
C PRO A 309 5.36 -4.47 2.29
N ASP A 310 5.70 -3.19 2.48
CA ASP A 310 6.64 -2.74 3.51
C ASP A 310 5.98 -2.27 4.81
N ILE A 311 4.64 -2.15 4.79
CA ILE A 311 3.77 -2.06 5.95
C ILE A 311 2.73 -3.17 5.90
N MET A 312 2.28 -3.61 7.07
CA MET A 312 1.35 -4.72 7.25
C MET A 312 0.41 -4.44 8.40
N LEU A 313 -0.85 -4.83 8.19
CA LEU A 313 -1.85 -4.83 9.24
C LEU A 313 -1.46 -5.86 10.30
N VAL A 314 -1.30 -5.40 11.54
CA VAL A 314 -1.10 -6.25 12.71
C VAL A 314 -2.46 -6.79 13.10
N GLN A 315 -2.69 -8.08 12.81
CA GLN A 315 -3.91 -8.75 13.25
C GLN A 315 -3.85 -8.94 14.77
N GLN A 316 -4.82 -8.35 15.47
CA GLN A 316 -5.12 -8.64 16.88
C GLN A 316 -6.13 -9.78 16.97
#